data_AF-A0A1U7X1G8-F1
#
_entry.id   AF-A0A1U7X1G8-F1
#
_cell.length_a   1.000
_cell.length_b   1.000
_cell.length_c   1.000
_cell.angle_alpha   90.00
_cell.angle_beta   90.00
_cell.angle_gamma   90.00
#
_symmetry.space_group_name_H-M   'P 1'
#
loop_
_entity.id
_entity.type
_entity.pdbx_description
1 polymer ?
#
loop_
_entity_poly.entity_id
_entity_poly.type
_entity_poly.pdbx_seq_one_letter_code
_entity_poly.pdbx_strand_id
1 'polypeptide(L)'
;MIRGCIKTVTCGKKLSRNAKNSSDSIKPHPQPLPLFTKLAYILGLRVSPSHRRMGIGLKLVCEMEEWFRVNGAEYSYIATENDNQASIKLFTHKCGYSKFRTPSILVQPVFAHRARVSSRVTIIKLSPTDAETLYRRRFSTTEFFPRDIDSILYNKLNLGTFLAVPKGHYSAQTWPGVDEFLASQPQSWAVLSVWNCKDVFNLEVRGASRMTQILAKTTRLVDRAFPWLKVPSVPEVFRPFGLHFLYGLGGEGPLAEKLTKSLCDFAHNLAKESRCSVVATEVASREPLRLAIPHWKKLSCAEDLWCMKRLGEDYSDGSLGDWTKSLPGLSIFVDPREV
;
A
#
# COMPACT_ATOMS: atom_id res chain seq x y z
N MET A 1 16.02 12.39 14.82
CA MET A 1 15.69 12.45 13.37
C MET A 1 14.18 12.38 13.22
N ILE A 2 13.60 13.20 12.35
CA ILE A 2 12.21 13.16 11.94
C ILE A 2 12.20 13.46 10.44
N ARG A 3 11.29 12.81 9.69
CA ARG A 3 11.05 13.12 8.29
C ARG A 3 9.57 13.49 8.14
N GLY A 4 9.27 14.31 7.14
CA GLY A 4 7.90 14.66 6.80
C GLY A 4 7.75 14.80 5.30
N CYS A 5 6.56 14.52 4.79
CA CYS A 5 6.16 14.84 3.43
C CYS A 5 4.72 15.35 3.40
N ILE A 6 4.36 16.05 2.32
CA ILE A 6 3.00 16.52 2.07
C ILE A 6 2.60 16.05 0.69
N LYS A 7 1.40 15.48 0.59
CA LYS A 7 0.81 14.99 -0.66
C LYS A 7 -0.63 15.43 -0.77
N THR A 8 -1.12 15.56 -2.00
CA THR A 8 -2.55 15.77 -2.24
C THR A 8 -3.20 14.41 -2.46
N VAL A 9 -4.15 14.05 -1.62
CA VAL A 9 -4.81 12.74 -1.67
C VAL A 9 -6.31 12.85 -1.64
N THR A 10 -6.98 11.80 -2.10
CA THR A 10 -8.41 11.62 -1.90
C THR A 10 -8.72 11.37 -0.42
N CYS A 11 -9.59 12.19 0.17
CA CYS A 11 -10.12 12.01 1.53
C CYS A 11 -11.60 11.58 1.55
N GLY A 12 -12.27 11.59 0.41
CA GLY A 12 -13.61 11.03 0.25
C GLY A 12 -14.23 11.35 -1.09
N LYS A 13 -15.56 11.39 -1.15
CA LYS A 13 -16.32 11.55 -2.40
C LYS A 13 -17.55 12.43 -2.23
N LYS A 14 -17.91 13.17 -3.29
CA LYS A 14 -19.18 13.89 -3.42
C LYS A 14 -19.94 13.40 -4.66
N LEU A 15 -21.26 13.49 -4.65
CA LEU A 15 -22.07 13.20 -5.84
C LEU A 15 -22.08 14.42 -6.77
N SER A 16 -21.89 14.22 -8.08
CA SER A 16 -22.04 15.27 -9.07
C SER A 16 -23.48 15.82 -9.10
N ARG A 17 -23.63 17.15 -9.05
CA ARG A 17 -24.95 17.84 -9.02
C ARG A 17 -25.56 18.10 -10.41
N ASN A 18 -24.88 17.76 -11.50
CA ASN A 18 -25.35 18.07 -12.85
C ASN A 18 -26.33 17.02 -13.38
N ALA A 19 -27.61 17.15 -13.00
CA ALA A 19 -28.71 16.41 -13.62
C ALA A 19 -30.03 17.24 -13.73
N LYS A 20 -29.96 18.58 -13.71
CA LYS A 20 -31.17 19.43 -13.74
C LYS A 20 -31.48 20.18 -15.03
N ASN A 21 -30.57 20.29 -16.01
CA ASN A 21 -30.80 21.15 -17.19
C ASN A 21 -30.59 20.46 -18.56
N SER A 22 -30.98 19.20 -18.75
CA SER A 22 -31.06 18.63 -20.10
C SER A 22 -32.34 17.84 -20.27
N SER A 23 -33.18 18.28 -21.21
CA SER A 23 -34.48 17.72 -21.56
C SER A 23 -34.39 16.53 -22.52
N ASP A 24 -33.28 15.77 -22.49
CA ASP A 24 -33.13 14.58 -23.32
C ASP A 24 -32.98 13.31 -22.48
N SER A 25 -33.74 12.30 -22.87
CA SER A 25 -33.88 10.99 -22.27
C SER A 25 -32.55 10.23 -22.23
N ILE A 26 -31.84 10.31 -21.09
CA ILE A 26 -31.10 9.27 -20.34
C ILE A 26 -30.44 10.05 -19.21
N LYS A 27 -30.98 9.97 -17.99
CA LYS A 27 -30.37 10.66 -16.83
C LYS A 27 -29.05 9.94 -16.50
N PRO A 28 -27.86 10.57 -16.65
CA PRO A 28 -26.63 9.93 -16.21
C PRO A 28 -26.70 9.74 -14.70
N HIS A 29 -26.47 8.52 -14.23
CA HIS A 29 -26.35 8.25 -12.79
C HIS A 29 -25.27 9.19 -12.20
N PRO A 30 -25.50 9.81 -11.03
CA PRO A 30 -24.52 10.72 -10.44
C PRO A 30 -23.20 10.00 -10.19
N GLN A 31 -22.15 10.35 -10.94
CA GLN A 31 -20.84 9.76 -10.73
C GLN A 31 -20.21 10.35 -9.46
N PRO A 32 -19.62 9.50 -8.59
CA PRO A 32 -18.91 9.98 -7.42
C PRO A 32 -17.61 10.67 -7.85
N LEU A 33 -17.46 11.93 -7.47
CA LEU A 33 -16.26 12.72 -7.70
C LEU A 33 -15.38 12.71 -6.46
N PRO A 34 -14.05 12.59 -6.60
CA PRO A 34 -13.15 12.61 -5.47
C PRO A 34 -13.09 13.99 -4.80
N LEU A 35 -12.96 13.98 -3.48
CA LEU A 35 -12.61 15.13 -2.68
C LEU A 35 -11.14 15.01 -2.29
N PHE A 36 -10.38 16.07 -2.54
CA PHE A 36 -8.94 16.11 -2.27
C PHE A 36 -8.64 16.98 -1.05
N THR A 37 -7.59 16.60 -0.34
CA THR A 37 -6.98 17.40 0.74
C THR A 37 -5.46 17.32 0.65
N LYS A 38 -4.76 18.33 1.18
CA LYS A 38 -3.32 18.25 1.42
C LYS A 38 -3.07 17.54 2.75
N LEU A 39 -2.50 16.35 2.67
CA LEU A 39 -2.20 15.49 3.79
C LEU A 39 -0.70 15.45 4.03
N ALA A 40 -0.29 15.72 5.26
CA ALA A 40 1.07 15.55 5.72
C ALA A 40 1.28 14.18 6.39
N TYR A 41 2.46 13.60 6.24
CA TYR A 41 2.84 12.35 6.90
C TYR A 41 4.12 12.57 7.69
N ILE A 42 4.15 12.17 8.97
CA ILE A 42 5.36 12.14 9.79
C ILE A 42 5.96 10.73 9.75
N LEU A 43 7.21 10.64 9.31
CA LEU A 43 7.91 9.37 9.14
C LEU A 43 9.16 9.28 10.01
N GLY A 44 9.38 8.10 10.59
CA GLY A 44 10.68 7.73 11.15
C GLY A 44 11.14 8.61 12.30
N LEU A 45 10.23 9.11 13.14
CA LEU A 45 10.59 9.84 14.35
C LEU A 45 11.45 8.95 15.26
N ARG A 46 12.70 9.36 15.49
CA ARG A 46 13.66 8.65 16.34
C ARG A 46 14.39 9.62 17.25
N VAL A 47 14.42 9.29 18.54
CA VAL A 47 15.22 9.95 19.58
C VAL A 47 16.15 8.92 20.21
N SER A 48 17.44 9.25 20.24
CA SER A 48 18.48 8.40 20.86
C SER A 48 18.10 8.07 22.30
N PRO A 49 18.30 6.82 22.77
CA PRO A 49 17.97 6.42 24.14
C PRO A 49 18.48 7.38 25.22
N SER A 50 19.72 7.86 25.11
CA SER A 50 20.35 8.80 26.05
C SER A 50 19.70 10.19 26.07
N HIS A 51 18.86 10.50 25.10
CA HIS A 51 18.19 11.80 24.94
C HIS A 51 16.65 11.67 25.05
N ARG A 52 16.14 10.51 25.44
CA ARG A 52 14.70 10.31 25.65
C ARG A 52 14.26 11.03 26.92
N ARG A 53 12.96 11.36 26.99
CA ARG A 53 12.32 12.08 28.11
C ARG A 53 12.79 13.53 28.34
N MET A 54 13.64 14.08 27.47
CA MET A 54 14.06 15.49 27.51
C MET A 54 13.18 16.41 26.65
N GLY A 55 11.96 16.00 26.30
CA GLY A 55 11.05 16.80 25.45
C GLY A 55 11.40 16.85 23.95
N ILE A 56 12.56 16.35 23.52
CA ILE A 56 13.05 16.43 22.14
C ILE A 56 12.06 15.88 21.12
N GLY A 57 11.46 14.71 21.37
CA GLY A 57 10.50 14.10 20.45
C GLY A 57 9.25 14.96 20.23
N LEU A 58 8.75 15.61 21.28
CA LEU A 58 7.62 16.54 21.19
C LEU A 58 8.02 17.78 20.38
N LYS A 59 9.18 18.38 20.68
CA LYS A 59 9.67 19.55 19.95
C LYS A 59 9.81 19.26 18.46
N LEU A 60 10.40 18.12 18.09
CA LEU A 60 10.52 17.70 16.68
C LEU A 60 9.17 17.59 15.97
N VAL A 61 8.14 17.05 16.64
CA VAL A 61 6.78 16.95 16.07
C VAL A 61 6.16 18.33 15.91
N CYS A 62 6.28 19.21 16.91
CA CYS A 62 5.75 20.57 16.84
C CYS A 62 6.35 21.39 15.69
N GLU A 63 7.68 21.37 15.53
CA GLU A 63 8.36 22.06 14.42
C GLU A 63 7.93 21.51 13.05
N MET A 64 7.77 20.18 12.95
CA MET A 64 7.31 19.55 11.72
C MET A 64 5.85 19.91 11.39
N GLU A 65 4.98 19.93 12.39
CA GLU A 65 3.59 20.38 12.22
C GLU A 65 3.51 21.83 11.79
N GLU A 66 4.38 22.68 12.31
CA GLU A 66 4.41 24.09 11.89
C GLU A 66 4.83 24.22 10.44
N TRP A 67 5.88 23.50 10.04
CA TRP A 67 6.25 23.40 8.63
C TRP A 67 5.10 22.87 7.77
N PHE A 68 4.33 21.88 8.23
CA PHE A 68 3.15 21.40 7.52
C PHE A 68 2.05 22.45 7.37
N ARG A 69 1.75 23.22 8.42
CA ARG A 69 0.77 24.33 8.37
C ARG A 69 1.18 25.39 7.37
N VAL A 70 2.44 25.83 7.42
CA VAL A 70 3.00 26.82 6.49
C VAL A 70 2.93 26.34 5.04
N ASN A 71 3.03 25.03 4.79
CA ASN A 71 2.91 24.43 3.46
C ASN A 71 1.46 24.05 3.08
N GLY A 72 0.48 24.44 3.90
CA GLY A 72 -0.93 24.30 3.64
C GLY A 72 -1.47 22.88 3.78
N ALA A 73 -0.83 22.03 4.58
CA ALA A 73 -1.42 20.73 4.94
C ALA A 73 -2.61 20.94 5.89
N GLU A 74 -3.73 20.32 5.57
CA GLU A 74 -4.97 20.37 6.36
C GLU A 74 -4.98 19.28 7.45
N TYR A 75 -4.29 18.17 7.19
CA TYR A 75 -4.20 17.03 8.08
C TYR A 75 -2.76 16.55 8.18
N SER A 76 -2.41 15.95 9.31
CA SER A 76 -1.17 15.20 9.52
C SER A 76 -1.50 13.81 10.02
N TYR A 77 -0.79 12.79 9.56
CA TYR A 77 -0.90 11.44 10.13
C TYR A 77 0.46 10.82 10.44
N ILE A 78 0.41 9.75 11.23
CA ILE A 78 1.51 8.84 11.53
C ILE A 78 1.03 7.41 11.43
N ALA A 79 1.97 6.50 11.23
CA ALA A 79 1.80 5.06 11.39
C ALA A 79 2.67 4.58 12.57
N THR A 80 2.15 3.68 13.38
CA THR A 80 2.90 3.08 14.50
C THR A 80 2.32 1.73 14.87
N GLU A 81 3.17 0.79 15.26
CA GLU A 81 2.72 -0.49 15.81
C GLU A 81 1.89 -0.28 17.09
N ASN A 82 0.87 -1.12 17.27
CA ASN A 82 -0.11 -1.00 18.35
C ASN A 82 0.47 -1.23 19.76
N ASP A 83 1.64 -1.86 19.86
CA ASP A 83 2.37 -2.10 21.09
C ASP A 83 3.39 -0.99 21.42
N ASN A 84 3.64 -0.04 20.51
CA ASN A 84 4.55 1.08 20.71
C ASN A 84 3.90 2.18 21.57
N GLN A 85 3.73 1.87 22.86
CA GLN A 85 3.08 2.75 23.84
C GLN A 85 3.75 4.12 23.97
N ALA A 86 5.05 4.21 23.70
CA ALA A 86 5.77 5.49 23.74
C ALA A 86 5.35 6.41 22.58
N SER A 87 5.27 5.87 21.36
CA SER A 87 4.78 6.60 20.17
C SER A 87 3.31 6.98 20.36
N ILE A 88 2.46 6.01 20.73
CA ILE A 88 1.03 6.23 20.93
C ILE A 88 0.80 7.37 21.93
N LYS A 89 1.38 7.31 23.14
CA LYS A 89 1.21 8.36 24.15
C LYS A 89 1.75 9.72 23.71
N LEU A 90 2.85 9.77 22.95
CA LEU A 90 3.35 11.03 22.41
C LEU A 90 2.31 11.66 21.48
N PHE A 91 1.87 10.93 20.47
CA PHE A 91 0.99 11.50 19.45
C PHE A 91 -0.43 11.72 19.96
N THR A 92 -1.02 10.75 20.67
CA THR A 92 -2.43 10.86 21.07
C THR A 92 -2.65 11.71 22.31
N HIS A 93 -1.72 11.74 23.27
CA HIS A 93 -1.92 12.50 24.51
C HIS A 93 -1.22 13.87 24.50
N LYS A 94 -0.10 14.01 23.77
CA LYS A 94 0.70 15.26 23.79
C LYS A 94 0.58 16.07 22.52
N CYS A 95 0.44 15.43 21.36
CA CYS A 95 0.38 16.13 20.08
C CYS A 95 -1.05 16.30 19.55
N GLY A 96 -2.07 15.69 20.17
CA GLY A 96 -3.48 15.86 19.80
C GLY A 96 -3.93 15.04 18.58
N TYR A 97 -3.28 13.92 18.28
CA TYR A 97 -3.73 12.99 17.24
C TYR A 97 -4.81 12.07 17.79
N SER A 98 -5.77 11.70 16.94
CA SER A 98 -6.75 10.65 17.23
C SER A 98 -6.41 9.38 16.46
N LYS A 99 -6.84 8.22 16.97
CA LYS A 99 -6.78 6.96 16.22
C LYS A 99 -7.67 7.06 14.99
N PHE A 100 -7.18 6.64 13.83
CA PHE A 100 -7.86 6.89 12.56
C PHE A 100 -8.13 5.62 11.75
N ARG A 101 -7.08 4.87 11.39
CA ARG A 101 -7.18 3.61 10.63
C ARG A 101 -6.30 2.54 11.27
N THR A 102 -6.60 1.28 10.98
CA THR A 102 -5.83 0.13 11.44
C THR A 102 -5.53 -0.84 10.29
N PRO A 103 -4.74 -0.44 9.29
CA PRO A 103 -4.33 -1.36 8.23
C PRO A 103 -3.47 -2.51 8.77
N SER A 104 -3.17 -3.46 7.90
CA SER A 104 -2.31 -4.58 8.22
C SER A 104 -1.20 -4.68 7.21
N ILE A 105 0.01 -4.88 7.74
CA ILE A 105 1.21 -5.11 6.95
C ILE A 105 1.35 -6.61 6.77
N LEU A 106 1.19 -7.10 5.54
CA LEU A 106 1.26 -8.50 5.18
C LEU A 106 2.62 -8.78 4.52
N VAL A 107 3.38 -9.71 5.07
CA VAL A 107 4.74 -10.02 4.61
C VAL A 107 4.84 -11.47 4.15
N GLN A 108 5.18 -11.65 2.88
CA GLN A 108 5.49 -12.92 2.25
C GLN A 108 7.01 -13.13 2.19
N PRO A 109 7.56 -14.19 2.79
CA PRO A 109 8.94 -14.55 2.53
C PRO A 109 9.15 -14.99 1.08
N VAL A 110 10.29 -14.62 0.51
CA VAL A 110 10.73 -15.06 -0.81
C VAL A 110 11.48 -16.39 -0.67
N PHE A 111 10.89 -17.47 -1.17
CA PHE A 111 11.44 -18.82 -1.08
C PHE A 111 12.60 -19.04 -2.06
N ALA A 112 13.40 -20.09 -1.81
CA ALA A 112 14.47 -20.48 -2.73
C ALA A 112 13.91 -21.11 -4.02
N HIS A 113 12.76 -21.77 -3.95
CA HIS A 113 12.00 -22.21 -5.13
C HIS A 113 11.17 -21.08 -5.76
N ARG A 114 10.69 -21.29 -6.99
CA ARG A 114 9.76 -20.36 -7.66
C ARG A 114 8.32 -20.65 -7.25
N ALA A 115 7.55 -19.61 -6.96
CA ALA A 115 6.11 -19.72 -6.79
C ALA A 115 5.44 -20.11 -8.11
N ARG A 116 4.42 -20.98 -8.05
CA ARG A 116 3.70 -21.46 -9.24
C ARG A 116 2.61 -20.47 -9.63
N VAL A 117 2.86 -19.68 -10.67
CA VAL A 117 1.82 -18.89 -11.33
C VAL A 117 0.88 -19.83 -12.10
N SER A 118 -0.43 -19.66 -11.94
CA SER A 118 -1.44 -20.51 -12.57
C SER A 118 -1.41 -20.37 -14.10
N SER A 119 -1.40 -21.49 -14.82
CA SER A 119 -1.47 -21.50 -16.29
C SER A 119 -2.83 -21.10 -16.86
N ARG A 120 -3.83 -20.88 -15.99
CA ARG A 120 -5.17 -20.39 -16.34
C ARG A 120 -5.28 -18.87 -16.24
N VAL A 121 -4.19 -18.18 -15.92
CA VAL A 121 -4.15 -16.73 -15.75
C VAL A 121 -3.17 -16.16 -16.76
N THR A 122 -3.54 -15.03 -17.38
CA THR A 122 -2.64 -14.23 -18.19
C THR A 122 -2.29 -12.98 -17.40
N ILE A 123 -0.99 -12.74 -17.23
CA ILE A 123 -0.46 -11.55 -16.57
C ILE A 123 0.13 -10.63 -17.64
N ILE A 124 -0.34 -9.40 -17.67
CA ILE A 124 0.02 -8.38 -18.65
C ILE A 124 0.67 -7.24 -17.89
N LYS A 125 1.90 -6.86 -18.28
CA LYS A 125 2.55 -5.66 -17.77
C LYS A 125 1.98 -4.46 -18.53
N LEU A 126 1.34 -3.54 -17.81
CA LEU A 126 0.76 -2.34 -18.39
C LEU A 126 1.84 -1.29 -18.67
N SER A 127 1.62 -0.45 -19.68
CA SER A 127 2.35 0.79 -19.82
C SER A 127 2.02 1.73 -18.63
N PRO A 128 2.91 2.66 -18.24
CA PRO A 128 2.60 3.64 -17.20
C PRO A 128 1.31 4.44 -17.49
N THR A 129 1.07 4.80 -18.76
CA THR A 129 -0.15 5.48 -19.21
C THR A 129 -1.41 4.62 -19.01
N ASP A 130 -1.38 3.35 -19.43
CA ASP A 130 -2.51 2.44 -19.22
C ASP A 130 -2.79 2.22 -17.73
N ALA A 131 -1.73 2.06 -16.94
CA ALA A 131 -1.82 1.89 -15.50
C ALA A 131 -2.43 3.13 -14.83
N GLU A 132 -2.04 4.33 -15.26
CA GLU A 132 -2.59 5.59 -14.74
C GLU A 132 -4.09 5.69 -14.99
N THR A 133 -4.53 5.47 -16.23
CA THR A 133 -5.96 5.52 -16.58
C THR A 133 -6.76 4.51 -15.78
N LEU A 134 -6.27 3.26 -15.68
CA LEU A 134 -6.91 2.21 -14.89
C LEU A 134 -6.97 2.59 -13.40
N TYR A 135 -5.89 3.11 -12.82
CA TYR A 135 -5.83 3.48 -11.42
C TYR A 135 -6.72 4.67 -11.09
N ARG A 136 -6.74 5.72 -11.92
CA ARG A 136 -7.65 6.86 -11.74
C ARG A 136 -9.11 6.40 -11.84
N ARG A 137 -9.44 5.52 -12.79
CA ARG A 137 -10.79 4.95 -12.90
C ARG A 137 -11.18 4.14 -11.66
N ARG A 138 -10.27 3.32 -11.15
CA ARG A 138 -10.56 2.36 -10.06
C ARG A 138 -10.48 2.93 -8.66
N PHE A 139 -9.53 3.83 -8.42
CA PHE A 139 -9.12 4.27 -7.07
C PHE A 139 -9.32 5.76 -6.81
N SER A 140 -9.78 6.55 -7.79
CA SER A 140 -9.96 8.01 -7.60
C SER A 140 -10.72 8.36 -6.32
N THR A 141 -11.72 7.56 -5.93
CA THR A 141 -12.52 7.79 -4.71
C THR A 141 -12.09 6.96 -3.49
N THR A 142 -10.98 6.21 -3.59
CA THR A 142 -10.38 5.46 -2.49
C THR A 142 -9.58 6.41 -1.59
N GLU A 143 -9.72 6.25 -0.27
CA GLU A 143 -8.97 7.07 0.69
C GLU A 143 -7.45 6.94 0.45
N PHE A 144 -6.72 8.04 0.64
CA PHE A 144 -5.28 8.16 0.46
C PHE A 144 -4.77 8.02 -0.98
N PHE A 145 -5.66 7.87 -1.98
CA PHE A 145 -5.24 7.80 -3.39
C PHE A 145 -4.54 9.10 -3.80
N PRO A 146 -3.27 9.05 -4.25
CA PRO A 146 -2.50 10.24 -4.58
C PRO A 146 -3.01 10.87 -5.86
N ARG A 147 -3.17 12.20 -5.85
CA ARG A 147 -3.57 12.96 -7.03
C ARG A 147 -2.53 12.84 -8.15
N ASP A 148 -1.25 12.73 -7.79
CA ASP A 148 -0.07 12.59 -8.65
C ASP A 148 0.36 11.13 -8.86
N ILE A 149 -0.61 10.20 -8.99
CA ILE A 149 -0.33 8.76 -9.19
C ILE A 149 0.61 8.49 -10.37
N ASP A 150 0.57 9.32 -11.41
CA ASP A 150 1.49 9.31 -12.55
C ASP A 150 2.95 9.37 -12.09
N SER A 151 3.28 10.28 -11.17
CA SER A 151 4.65 10.44 -10.65
C SER A 151 5.16 9.19 -9.93
N ILE A 152 4.27 8.38 -9.36
CA ILE A 152 4.61 7.06 -8.80
C ILE A 152 4.80 6.04 -9.92
N LEU A 153 3.89 5.98 -10.89
CA LEU A 153 3.92 4.97 -11.96
C LEU A 153 5.11 5.14 -12.92
N TYR A 154 5.53 6.37 -13.19
CA TYR A 154 6.71 6.70 -14.01
C TYR A 154 8.04 6.63 -13.23
N ASN A 155 8.00 6.41 -11.92
CA ASN A 155 9.22 6.34 -11.12
C ASN A 155 10.03 5.09 -11.45
N LYS A 156 11.36 5.22 -11.51
CA LYS A 156 12.27 4.08 -11.74
C LYS A 156 12.15 2.96 -10.70
N LEU A 157 11.68 3.27 -9.49
CA LEU A 157 11.44 2.29 -8.44
C LEU A 157 10.15 1.49 -8.65
N ASN A 158 9.22 1.95 -9.50
CA ASN A 158 8.10 1.14 -9.94
C ASN A 158 8.57 0.12 -10.97
N LEU A 159 8.64 -1.16 -10.57
CA LEU A 159 9.04 -2.25 -11.45
C LEU A 159 7.95 -2.58 -12.50
N GLY A 160 6.72 -2.14 -12.25
CA GLY A 160 5.62 -2.18 -13.18
C GLY A 160 4.28 -2.38 -12.50
N THR A 161 3.22 -2.12 -13.28
CA THR A 161 1.84 -2.46 -12.96
C THR A 161 1.44 -3.69 -13.77
N PHE A 162 0.85 -4.68 -13.10
CA PHE A 162 0.54 -5.97 -13.67
C PHE A 162 -0.94 -6.25 -13.54
N LEU A 163 -1.60 -6.46 -14.68
CA LEU A 163 -3.00 -6.86 -14.78
C LEU A 163 -3.08 -8.38 -14.96
N ALA A 164 -3.91 -9.04 -14.16
CA ALA A 164 -4.25 -10.44 -14.31
C ALA A 164 -5.69 -10.60 -14.81
N VAL A 165 -5.85 -11.40 -15.85
CA VAL A 165 -7.15 -11.79 -16.41
C VAL A 165 -7.20 -13.31 -16.61
N PRO A 166 -8.39 -13.92 -16.66
CA PRO A 166 -8.52 -15.32 -17.04
C PRO A 166 -7.93 -15.56 -18.44
N LYS A 167 -7.26 -16.71 -18.63
CA LYS A 167 -6.64 -17.06 -19.90
C LYS A 167 -7.68 -17.12 -21.03
N GLY A 168 -7.30 -16.60 -22.20
CA GLY A 168 -8.14 -16.58 -23.41
C GLY A 168 -8.86 -15.26 -23.66
N HIS A 169 -8.94 -14.34 -22.68
CA HIS A 169 -9.51 -13.00 -22.91
C HIS A 169 -8.52 -12.05 -23.58
N TYR A 170 -7.34 -11.88 -22.96
CA TYR A 170 -6.26 -11.05 -23.46
C TYR A 170 -4.93 -11.77 -23.33
N SER A 171 -3.96 -11.38 -24.14
CA SER A 171 -2.56 -11.79 -24.03
C SER A 171 -1.66 -10.57 -23.98
N ALA A 172 -0.40 -10.75 -23.58
CA ALA A 172 0.56 -9.65 -23.59
C ALA A 172 0.81 -9.08 -25.01
N GLN A 173 0.67 -9.92 -26.04
CA GLN A 173 0.84 -9.55 -27.44
C GLN A 173 -0.42 -8.90 -28.03
N THR A 174 -1.58 -9.19 -27.46
CA THR A 174 -2.89 -8.72 -27.94
C THR A 174 -3.56 -7.80 -26.94
N TRP A 175 -2.77 -7.12 -26.09
CA TRP A 175 -3.30 -6.13 -25.16
C TRP A 175 -3.89 -4.97 -25.97
N PRO A 176 -5.21 -4.73 -25.90
CA PRO A 176 -5.86 -3.75 -26.78
C PRO A 176 -5.66 -2.30 -26.32
N GLY A 177 -5.04 -2.09 -25.15
CA GLY A 177 -5.01 -0.80 -24.46
C GLY A 177 -6.08 -0.70 -23.38
N VAL A 178 -5.88 0.24 -22.45
CA VAL A 178 -6.77 0.41 -21.30
C VAL A 178 -8.18 0.85 -21.68
N ASP A 179 -8.35 1.67 -22.73
CA ASP A 179 -9.66 2.22 -23.10
C ASP A 179 -10.60 1.10 -23.59
N GLU A 180 -10.10 0.21 -24.45
CA GLU A 180 -10.85 -0.96 -24.89
C GLU A 180 -11.11 -1.92 -23.72
N PHE A 181 -10.11 -2.16 -22.86
CA PHE A 181 -10.30 -2.99 -21.66
C PHE A 181 -11.40 -2.44 -20.73
N LEU A 182 -11.49 -1.12 -20.55
CA LEU A 182 -12.52 -0.51 -19.71
C LEU A 182 -13.90 -0.49 -20.39
N ALA A 183 -13.95 -0.50 -21.73
CA ALA A 183 -15.20 -0.60 -22.48
C ALA A 183 -15.75 -2.04 -22.50
N SER A 184 -14.88 -3.06 -22.57
CA SER A 184 -15.22 -4.48 -22.67
C SER A 184 -14.55 -5.31 -21.57
N GLN A 185 -14.72 -4.87 -20.33
CA GLN A 185 -14.05 -5.45 -19.18
C GLN A 185 -14.48 -6.90 -18.93
N PRO A 186 -13.54 -7.86 -18.76
CA PRO A 186 -13.90 -9.22 -18.42
C PRO A 186 -14.52 -9.26 -17.03
N GLN A 187 -15.42 -10.21 -16.80
CA GLN A 187 -16.14 -10.34 -15.53
C GLN A 187 -15.20 -10.41 -14.32
N SER A 188 -14.03 -11.02 -14.48
CA SER A 188 -13.01 -11.07 -13.43
C SER A 188 -11.66 -10.55 -13.89
N TRP A 189 -11.06 -9.71 -13.07
CA TRP A 189 -9.72 -9.16 -13.29
C TRP A 189 -9.10 -8.77 -11.94
N ALA A 190 -7.78 -8.66 -11.88
CA ALA A 190 -7.07 -8.08 -10.75
C ALA A 190 -5.85 -7.28 -11.24
N VAL A 191 -5.42 -6.29 -10.47
CA VAL A 191 -4.26 -5.46 -10.77
C VAL A 191 -3.47 -5.20 -9.49
N LEU A 192 -2.16 -5.12 -9.60
CA LEU A 192 -1.28 -4.55 -8.58
C LEU A 192 -0.02 -3.98 -9.23
N SER A 193 0.69 -3.13 -8.49
CA SER A 193 2.01 -2.64 -8.87
C SER A 193 3.07 -3.12 -7.89
N VAL A 194 4.32 -3.17 -8.36
CA VAL A 194 5.46 -3.62 -7.55
C VAL A 194 6.50 -2.50 -7.45
N TRP A 195 6.82 -2.10 -6.23
CA TRP A 195 7.81 -1.09 -5.92
C TRP A 195 9.10 -1.71 -5.37
N ASN A 196 10.25 -1.20 -5.82
CA ASN A 196 11.56 -1.67 -5.41
C ASN A 196 12.10 -0.88 -4.20
N CYS A 197 11.85 -1.37 -2.99
CA CYS A 197 12.43 -0.78 -1.78
C CYS A 197 13.91 -1.12 -1.58
N LYS A 198 14.40 -2.22 -2.19
CA LYS A 198 15.79 -2.68 -2.05
C LYS A 198 16.82 -1.63 -2.47
N ASP A 199 16.50 -0.84 -3.49
CA ASP A 199 17.39 0.21 -4.00
C ASP A 199 17.37 1.48 -3.11
N VAL A 200 16.49 1.52 -2.10
CA VAL A 200 16.36 2.63 -1.15
C VAL A 200 16.95 2.26 0.21
N PHE A 201 16.63 1.07 0.73
CA PHE A 201 17.14 0.60 2.01
C PHE A 201 17.20 -0.93 2.09
N ASN A 202 17.96 -1.41 3.07
CA ASN A 202 17.98 -2.82 3.46
C ASN A 202 17.45 -2.97 4.88
N LEU A 203 16.85 -4.12 5.15
CA LEU A 203 16.41 -4.55 6.47
C LEU A 203 17.34 -5.61 7.02
N GLU A 204 17.35 -5.78 8.34
CA GLU A 204 18.07 -6.85 9.01
C GLU A 204 17.29 -7.23 10.28
N VAL A 205 16.89 -8.50 10.38
CA VAL A 205 16.26 -9.02 11.59
C VAL A 205 17.35 -9.33 12.61
N ARG A 206 17.37 -8.53 13.69
CA ARG A 206 18.29 -8.72 14.81
C ARG A 206 17.59 -9.34 16.02
N GLY A 207 18.37 -9.92 16.93
CA GLY A 207 17.87 -10.48 18.19
C GLY A 207 17.44 -11.94 18.14
N ALA A 208 17.54 -12.62 16.99
CA ALA A 208 17.27 -14.05 16.91
C ALA A 208 18.41 -14.89 17.51
N SER A 209 18.06 -15.95 18.25
CA SER A 209 19.04 -16.88 18.83
C SER A 209 19.86 -17.61 17.75
N ARG A 210 21.08 -18.06 18.08
CA ARG A 210 21.93 -18.84 17.15
C ARG A 210 21.22 -20.10 16.65
N MET A 211 20.49 -20.79 17.53
CA MET A 211 19.72 -21.98 17.16
C MET A 211 18.61 -21.66 16.15
N THR A 212 17.89 -20.55 16.35
CA THR A 212 16.87 -20.06 15.40
C THR A 212 17.49 -19.75 14.04
N GLN A 213 18.65 -19.09 14.01
CA GLN A 213 19.35 -18.77 12.77
C GLN A 213 19.80 -20.04 12.03
N ILE A 214 20.31 -21.05 12.75
CA ILE A 214 20.69 -22.34 12.17
C ILE A 214 19.46 -23.05 11.59
N LEU A 215 18.35 -23.13 12.33
CA LEU A 215 17.12 -23.76 11.85
C LEU A 215 16.56 -23.05 10.61
N ALA A 216 16.55 -21.72 10.59
CA ALA A 216 16.14 -20.97 9.41
C ALA A 216 17.04 -21.28 8.20
N LYS A 217 18.37 -21.32 8.40
CA LYS A 217 19.33 -21.70 7.35
C LYS A 217 19.08 -23.12 6.84
N THR A 218 18.76 -24.09 7.70
CA THR A 218 18.48 -25.46 7.27
C THR A 218 17.20 -25.55 6.44
N THR A 219 16.11 -24.84 6.82
CA THR A 219 14.88 -24.81 5.99
C THR A 219 15.15 -24.34 4.56
N ARG A 220 16.04 -23.35 4.40
CA ARG A 220 16.42 -22.81 3.09
C ARG A 220 17.31 -23.76 2.29
N LEU A 221 18.20 -24.50 2.94
CA LEU A 221 19.02 -25.52 2.27
C LEU A 221 18.15 -26.66 1.75
N VAL A 222 17.17 -27.12 2.54
CA VAL A 222 16.21 -28.15 2.13
C VAL A 222 15.40 -27.66 0.94
N ASP A 223 14.86 -26.44 0.98
CA ASP A 223 14.09 -25.87 -0.14
C ASP A 223 14.91 -25.76 -1.43
N ARG A 224 16.20 -25.40 -1.31
CA ARG A 224 17.12 -25.34 -2.46
C ARG A 224 17.46 -26.72 -3.03
N ALA A 225 17.61 -27.73 -2.17
CA ALA A 225 17.94 -29.09 -2.58
C ALA A 225 16.73 -29.84 -3.16
N PHE A 226 15.52 -29.55 -2.67
CA PHE A 226 14.29 -30.24 -3.03
C PHE A 226 13.18 -29.27 -3.49
N PRO A 227 13.41 -28.44 -4.54
CA PRO A 227 12.48 -27.37 -4.91
C PRO A 227 11.10 -27.87 -5.39
N TRP A 228 10.97 -29.14 -5.77
CA TRP A 228 9.70 -29.75 -6.14
C TRP A 228 8.75 -29.97 -4.95
N LEU A 229 9.30 -30.06 -3.73
CA LEU A 229 8.51 -30.18 -2.49
C LEU A 229 7.85 -28.84 -2.11
N LYS A 230 8.35 -27.72 -2.63
CA LYS A 230 7.81 -26.36 -2.39
C LYS A 230 7.64 -26.06 -0.91
N VAL A 231 8.62 -26.46 -0.11
CA VAL A 231 8.58 -26.29 1.34
C VAL A 231 8.71 -24.80 1.63
N PRO A 232 7.78 -24.19 2.39
CA PRO A 232 7.95 -22.81 2.84
C PRO A 232 9.23 -22.68 3.67
N SER A 233 10.19 -21.89 3.18
CA SER A 233 11.50 -21.73 3.81
C SER A 233 11.73 -20.32 4.35
N VAL A 234 12.51 -20.19 5.42
CA VAL A 234 12.90 -18.88 5.94
C VAL A 234 14.01 -18.30 5.04
N PRO A 235 13.79 -17.13 4.40
CA PRO A 235 14.83 -16.49 3.59
C PRO A 235 15.97 -15.98 4.46
N GLU A 236 17.07 -15.53 3.84
CA GLU A 236 18.15 -14.90 4.59
C GLU A 236 17.72 -13.51 5.05
N VAL A 237 17.20 -13.43 6.28
CA VAL A 237 16.72 -12.20 6.93
C VAL A 237 17.62 -11.71 8.06
N PHE A 238 18.63 -12.50 8.47
CA PHE A 238 19.57 -12.15 9.55
C PHE A 238 20.82 -11.41 9.04
N ARG A 239 20.88 -11.14 7.74
CA ARG A 239 21.85 -10.25 7.09
C ARG A 239 21.08 -9.19 6.32
N PRO A 240 21.69 -8.05 5.97
CA PRO A 240 21.03 -7.02 5.17
C PRO A 240 20.33 -7.60 3.94
N PHE A 241 19.02 -7.37 3.84
CA PHE A 241 18.17 -7.87 2.77
C PHE A 241 17.24 -6.79 2.21
N GLY A 242 16.92 -6.93 0.92
CA GLY A 242 15.96 -6.07 0.23
C GLY A 242 14.53 -6.63 0.26
N LEU A 243 13.57 -5.76 0.00
CA LEU A 243 12.16 -6.12 -0.17
C LEU A 243 11.55 -5.44 -1.38
N HIS A 244 10.51 -6.07 -1.93
CA HIS A 244 9.58 -5.40 -2.84
C HIS A 244 8.27 -5.12 -2.11
N PHE A 245 7.68 -3.95 -2.39
CA PHE A 245 6.40 -3.54 -1.82
C PHE A 245 5.31 -3.59 -2.89
N LEU A 246 4.18 -4.22 -2.60
CA LEU A 246 3.01 -4.25 -3.47
C LEU A 246 2.08 -3.11 -3.11
N TYR A 247 1.57 -2.40 -4.12
CA TYR A 247 0.65 -1.29 -3.94
C TYR A 247 -0.40 -1.24 -5.06
N GLY A 248 -1.44 -0.44 -4.89
CA GLY A 248 -2.53 -0.31 -5.87
C GLY A 248 -3.24 -1.63 -6.16
N LEU A 249 -3.51 -2.42 -5.11
CA LEU A 249 -4.23 -3.69 -5.21
C LEU A 249 -5.69 -3.41 -5.54
N GLY A 250 -6.16 -3.98 -6.64
CA GLY A 250 -7.55 -3.86 -7.06
C GLY A 250 -7.99 -5.06 -7.87
N GLY A 251 -9.29 -5.24 -8.00
CA GLY A 251 -9.86 -6.32 -8.78
C GLY A 251 -11.36 -6.39 -8.59
N GLU A 252 -12.01 -7.11 -9.50
CA GLU A 252 -13.45 -7.33 -9.49
C GLU A 252 -13.75 -8.74 -10.00
N GLY A 253 -14.96 -9.20 -9.69
CA GLY A 253 -15.47 -10.48 -10.15
C GLY A 253 -15.17 -11.68 -9.24
N PRO A 254 -15.84 -12.82 -9.50
CA PRO A 254 -15.76 -14.02 -8.66
C PRO A 254 -14.37 -14.68 -8.64
N LEU A 255 -13.48 -14.37 -9.60
CA LEU A 255 -12.12 -14.90 -9.63
C LEU A 255 -11.07 -13.90 -9.13
N ALA A 256 -11.45 -12.71 -8.64
CA ALA A 256 -10.53 -11.65 -8.23
C ALA A 256 -9.47 -12.12 -7.23
N GLU A 257 -9.86 -12.92 -6.23
CA GLU A 257 -8.92 -13.49 -5.26
C GLU A 257 -7.89 -14.44 -5.92
N LYS A 258 -8.34 -15.31 -6.83
CA LYS A 258 -7.44 -16.26 -7.53
C LYS A 258 -6.47 -15.52 -8.46
N LEU A 259 -6.93 -14.46 -9.10
CA LEU A 259 -6.12 -13.59 -9.95
C LEU A 259 -5.11 -12.80 -9.11
N THR A 260 -5.54 -12.23 -7.98
CA THR A 260 -4.68 -11.55 -7.01
C THR A 260 -3.60 -12.47 -6.47
N LYS A 261 -3.95 -13.69 -6.06
CA LYS A 261 -2.97 -14.69 -5.63
C LYS A 261 -1.94 -14.97 -6.73
N SER A 262 -2.38 -15.09 -7.98
CA SER A 262 -1.47 -15.32 -9.12
C SER A 262 -0.53 -14.13 -9.36
N LEU A 263 -1.01 -12.90 -9.14
CA LEU A 263 -0.16 -11.69 -9.17
C LEU A 263 0.84 -11.68 -8.00
N CYS A 264 0.45 -12.08 -6.79
CA CYS A 264 1.37 -12.22 -5.66
C CYS A 264 2.44 -13.29 -5.94
N ASP A 265 2.06 -14.45 -6.49
CA ASP A 265 3.02 -15.50 -6.89
C ASP A 265 3.99 -14.99 -7.97
N PHE A 266 3.51 -14.17 -8.90
CA PHE A 266 4.35 -13.50 -9.90
C PHE A 266 5.30 -12.49 -9.25
N ALA A 267 4.81 -11.62 -8.37
CA ALA A 267 5.62 -10.62 -7.68
C ALA A 267 6.68 -11.26 -6.76
N HIS A 268 6.36 -12.38 -6.11
CA HIS A 268 7.32 -13.21 -5.39
C HIS A 268 8.48 -13.65 -6.30
N ASN A 269 8.17 -14.15 -7.50
CA ASN A 269 9.21 -14.56 -8.44
C ASN A 269 10.06 -13.39 -8.94
N LEU A 270 9.45 -12.22 -9.17
CA LEU A 270 10.16 -10.98 -9.51
C LEU A 270 11.10 -10.53 -8.39
N ALA A 271 10.64 -10.60 -7.14
CA ALA A 271 11.46 -10.31 -5.95
C ALA A 271 12.62 -11.30 -5.82
N LYS A 272 12.39 -12.59 -6.09
CA LYS A 272 13.42 -13.62 -6.12
C LYS A 272 14.51 -13.33 -7.15
N GLU A 273 14.12 -12.95 -8.38
CA GLU A 273 15.07 -12.56 -9.44
C GLU A 273 15.89 -11.34 -9.04
N SER A 274 15.27 -10.42 -8.29
CA SER A 274 15.90 -9.22 -7.75
C SER A 274 16.71 -9.47 -6.46
N ARG A 275 16.80 -10.73 -5.99
CA ARG A 275 17.46 -11.14 -4.73
C ARG A 275 16.90 -10.44 -3.48
N CYS A 276 15.61 -10.14 -3.48
CA CYS A 276 14.88 -9.70 -2.29
C CYS A 276 14.52 -10.90 -1.42
N SER A 277 14.51 -10.71 -0.10
CA SER A 277 14.15 -11.77 0.86
C SER A 277 12.67 -11.78 1.20
N VAL A 278 11.95 -10.67 1.01
CA VAL A 278 10.52 -10.58 1.31
C VAL A 278 9.78 -9.73 0.28
N VAL A 279 8.49 -10.01 0.14
CA VAL A 279 7.50 -9.15 -0.50
C VAL A 279 6.54 -8.68 0.59
N ALA A 280 6.25 -7.38 0.64
CA ALA A 280 5.34 -6.81 1.63
C ALA A 280 4.22 -6.03 0.95
N THR A 281 3.10 -5.90 1.62
CA THR A 281 2.00 -4.99 1.23
C THR A 281 1.32 -4.52 2.49
N GLU A 282 0.74 -3.33 2.43
CA GLU A 282 -0.12 -2.83 3.49
C GLU A 282 -1.52 -2.60 2.93
N VAL A 283 -2.53 -3.10 3.64
CA VAL A 283 -3.93 -3.07 3.19
C VAL A 283 -4.85 -2.71 4.34
N ALA A 284 -6.01 -2.11 4.03
CA ALA A 284 -7.02 -1.84 5.03
C ALA A 284 -7.45 -3.13 5.76
N SER A 285 -7.92 -2.98 7.01
CA SER A 285 -8.43 -4.11 7.80
C SER A 285 -9.55 -4.89 7.09
N ARG A 286 -10.35 -4.19 6.29
CA ARG A 286 -11.51 -4.74 5.55
C ARG A 286 -11.25 -4.92 4.05
N GLU A 287 -9.99 -4.93 3.61
CA GLU A 287 -9.64 -5.05 2.20
C GLU A 287 -10.23 -6.36 1.61
N PRO A 288 -11.11 -6.28 0.59
CA PRO A 288 -11.73 -7.46 -0.02
C PRO A 288 -10.72 -8.50 -0.51
N LEU A 289 -9.58 -8.06 -1.04
CA LEU A 289 -8.56 -8.96 -1.59
C LEU A 289 -7.59 -9.51 -0.54
N ARG A 290 -7.71 -9.12 0.73
CA ARG A 290 -6.77 -9.48 1.81
C ARG A 290 -6.54 -10.99 1.92
N LEU A 291 -7.60 -11.79 1.81
CA LEU A 291 -7.52 -13.25 1.96
C LEU A 291 -6.72 -13.92 0.83
N ALA A 292 -6.59 -13.26 -0.31
CA ALA A 292 -5.83 -13.75 -1.45
C ALA A 292 -4.32 -13.52 -1.34
N ILE A 293 -3.88 -12.63 -0.43
CA ILE A 293 -2.49 -12.21 -0.30
C ILE A 293 -1.73 -13.22 0.56
N PRO A 294 -0.80 -14.00 -0.03
CA PRO A 294 0.00 -14.95 0.72
C PRO A 294 0.91 -14.20 1.69
N HIS A 295 0.96 -14.61 2.95
CA HIS A 295 1.82 -13.97 3.95
C HIS A 295 2.09 -14.92 5.12
N TRP A 296 3.11 -14.60 5.92
CA TRP A 296 3.40 -15.28 7.18
C TRP A 296 3.01 -14.40 8.35
N LYS A 297 2.09 -14.89 9.19
CA LYS A 297 1.61 -14.17 10.38
C LYS A 297 2.75 -13.69 11.29
N LYS A 298 3.80 -14.48 11.45
CA LYS A 298 4.98 -14.14 12.30
C LYS A 298 5.82 -12.97 11.77
N LEU A 299 5.73 -12.66 10.48
CA LEU A 299 6.43 -11.54 9.84
C LEU A 299 5.50 -10.35 9.56
N SER A 300 4.20 -10.53 9.78
CA SER A 300 3.15 -9.57 9.41
C SER A 300 2.66 -8.83 10.66
N CYS A 301 2.22 -7.59 10.49
CA CYS A 301 1.55 -6.82 11.53
C CYS A 301 0.03 -6.85 11.27
N ALA A 302 -0.72 -7.45 12.21
CA ALA A 302 -2.17 -7.58 12.06
C ALA A 302 -2.90 -6.23 12.16
N GLU A 303 -2.39 -5.30 12.97
CA GLU A 303 -2.98 -3.99 13.19
C GLU A 303 -1.87 -2.96 13.37
N ASP A 304 -1.48 -2.31 12.29
CA ASP A 304 -0.68 -1.09 12.35
C ASP A 304 -1.62 0.08 12.64
N LEU A 305 -1.29 0.92 13.63
CA LEU A 305 -2.16 2.01 14.05
C LEU A 305 -1.79 3.29 13.32
N TRP A 306 -2.72 3.77 12.49
CA TRP A 306 -2.63 5.09 11.92
C TRP A 306 -3.36 6.09 12.80
N CYS A 307 -2.65 7.14 13.24
CA CYS A 307 -3.24 8.26 13.97
C CYS A 307 -3.22 9.51 13.11
N MET A 308 -4.28 10.32 13.17
CA MET A 308 -4.43 11.51 12.36
C MET A 308 -4.81 12.72 13.23
N LYS A 309 -4.39 13.90 12.79
CA LYS A 309 -4.68 15.19 13.40
C LYS A 309 -5.10 16.16 12.30
N ARG A 310 -6.15 16.94 12.54
CA ARG A 310 -6.49 18.11 11.73
C ARG A 310 -5.57 19.27 12.13
N LEU A 311 -4.92 19.90 11.17
CA LEU A 311 -4.00 21.02 11.42
C LEU A 311 -4.65 22.39 11.24
N GLY A 312 -5.68 22.50 10.40
CA GLY A 312 -6.39 23.77 10.14
C GLY A 312 -7.53 24.05 11.11
N GLU A 313 -7.54 25.24 11.71
CA GLU A 313 -8.56 25.71 12.66
C GLU A 313 -9.74 26.46 11.97
N ASP A 314 -9.49 27.12 10.83
CA ASP A 314 -10.46 28.01 10.14
C ASP A 314 -11.29 27.33 9.03
N TYR A 315 -11.23 26.01 8.94
CA TYR A 315 -11.82 25.29 7.81
C TYR A 315 -13.28 24.94 8.14
N SER A 316 -14.23 25.52 7.41
CA SER A 316 -15.64 25.11 7.52
C SER A 316 -15.76 23.62 7.16
N ASP A 317 -16.55 22.89 7.93
CA ASP A 317 -16.87 21.48 7.68
C ASP A 317 -17.67 21.41 6.37
N GLY A 318 -16.95 21.41 5.23
CA GLY A 318 -17.52 21.33 3.90
C GLY A 318 -18.24 20.00 3.67
N SER A 319 -18.44 19.60 2.42
CA SER A 319 -19.23 18.40 2.08
C SER A 319 -18.76 17.07 2.71
N LEU A 320 -17.53 17.02 3.24
CA LEU A 320 -16.94 15.83 3.88
C LEU A 320 -17.10 15.83 5.42
N GLY A 321 -17.28 17.00 6.05
CA GLY A 321 -17.03 17.17 7.48
C GLY A 321 -15.57 16.91 7.86
N ASP A 322 -15.33 16.66 9.15
CA ASP A 322 -14.00 16.36 9.69
C ASP A 322 -13.56 14.92 9.32
N TRP A 323 -12.60 14.81 8.40
CA TRP A 323 -12.08 13.52 7.95
C TRP A 323 -11.55 12.65 9.10
N THR A 324 -11.00 13.24 10.17
CA THR A 324 -10.47 12.47 11.32
C THR A 324 -11.55 11.64 12.03
N LYS A 325 -12.82 11.99 11.86
CA LYS A 325 -14.00 11.33 12.46
C LYS A 325 -14.70 10.38 11.49
N SER A 326 -14.22 10.26 10.27
CA SER A 326 -14.83 9.40 9.25
C SER A 326 -14.66 7.92 9.56
N LEU A 327 -15.70 7.14 9.21
CA LEU A 327 -15.67 5.69 9.33
C LEU A 327 -14.67 5.07 8.35
N PRO A 328 -13.95 4.01 8.72
CA PRO A 328 -13.05 3.30 7.82
C PRO A 328 -13.78 2.76 6.59
N GLY A 329 -13.21 3.02 5.41
CA GLY A 329 -13.64 2.39 4.15
C GLY A 329 -13.26 0.90 4.06
N LEU A 330 -13.62 0.27 2.94
CA LEU A 330 -13.21 -1.11 2.63
C LEU A 330 -11.72 -1.20 2.27
N SER A 331 -11.22 -0.19 1.55
CA SER A 331 -9.87 -0.14 1.01
C SER A 331 -9.26 1.23 1.25
N ILE A 332 -7.93 1.26 1.37
CA ILE A 332 -7.10 2.46 1.38
C ILE A 332 -6.02 2.28 0.32
N PHE A 333 -5.52 3.39 -0.24
CA PHE A 333 -4.37 3.35 -1.13
C PHE A 333 -3.11 3.71 -0.35
N VAL A 334 -2.14 2.79 -0.28
CA VAL A 334 -0.85 3.05 0.37
C VAL A 334 0.13 3.56 -0.67
N ASP A 335 0.68 4.75 -0.44
CA ASP A 335 1.66 5.36 -1.33
C ASP A 335 3.02 4.68 -1.14
N PRO A 336 3.59 4.01 -2.15
CA PRO A 336 4.83 3.26 -2.00
C PRO A 336 6.05 4.16 -1.70
N ARG A 337 5.94 5.48 -1.90
CA ARG A 337 7.00 6.45 -1.55
C ARG A 337 7.17 6.63 -0.04
N GLU A 338 6.21 6.14 0.75
CA GLU A 338 6.16 6.30 2.21
C GLU A 338 6.72 5.11 2.98
N VAL A 339 7.09 4.04 2.26
CA VAL A 339 7.61 2.78 2.80
C VAL A 339 9.10 2.85 3.10
#